data_AF-A0A3D3DXS8-F1
#
_entry.id   AF-A0A3D3DXS8-F1
#
_cell.length_a   1.000
_cell.length_b   1.000
_cell.length_c   1.000
_cell.angle_alpha   90.00
_cell.angle_beta   90.00
_cell.angle_gamma   90.00
#
_symmetry.space_group_name_H-M   'P 1'
#
loop_
_entity.id
_entity.type
_entity.pdbx_description
1 polymer ?
#
loop_
_entity_poly.entity_id
_entity_poly.type
_entity_poly.pdbx_seq_one_letter_code
_entity_poly.pdbx_strand_id
1 'polypeptide(L)'
;MNLMKLLLTSTLASLILATAATAGASWMTDIHSALAKAKKEKKNVLVEFTGSDWCPPCIMMDKKVFSKSESEEHTSELQSP
;
A
#
# COMPACT_ATOMS: atom_id res chain seq x y z
N MET A 1 -9.96 0.83 47.37
CA MET A 1 -9.49 -0.33 46.59
C MET A 1 -9.95 -0.37 45.12
N ASN A 2 -10.92 0.47 44.70
CA ASN A 2 -11.49 0.42 43.33
C ASN A 2 -10.96 1.53 42.40
N LEU A 3 -10.46 2.64 42.95
CA LEU A 3 -9.87 3.73 42.17
C LEU A 3 -8.48 3.37 41.61
N MET A 4 -7.65 2.69 42.41
CA MET A 4 -6.35 2.18 41.95
C MET A 4 -6.53 1.11 40.86
N LYS A 5 -7.55 0.25 40.98
CA LYS A 5 -7.89 -0.76 39.96
C LYS A 5 -8.38 -0.13 38.65
N LEU A 6 -9.15 0.97 38.72
CA LEU A 6 -9.58 1.74 37.56
C LEU A 6 -8.43 2.44 36.83
N LEU A 7 -7.42 2.92 37.58
CA LEU A 7 -6.21 3.51 37.01
C LEU A 7 -5.28 2.44 36.39
N LEU A 8 -5.21 1.24 36.97
CA LEU A 8 -4.48 0.10 36.39
C LEU A 8 -5.15 -0.47 35.13
N THR A 9 -6.48 -0.47 35.03
CA THR A 9 -7.16 -0.96 33.81
C THR A 9 -7.13 0.05 32.66
N SER A 10 -7.01 1.36 32.96
CA SER A 10 -6.96 2.42 31.94
C SER A 10 -5.64 2.44 31.16
N THR A 11 -4.52 2.07 31.79
CA THR A 11 -3.21 2.05 31.14
C THR A 11 -3.02 0.85 30.20
N LEU A 12 -3.68 -0.27 30.47
CA LEU A 12 -3.58 -1.48 29.63
C LEU A 12 -4.37 -1.38 28.31
N ALA A 13 -5.41 -0.52 28.26
CA ALA A 13 -6.24 -0.35 27.07
C ALA A 13 -5.59 0.49 25.95
N SER A 14 -4.54 1.27 26.26
CA SER A 14 -3.91 2.17 25.27
C SER A 14 -2.87 1.49 24.37
N LEU A 15 -2.52 0.21 24.62
CA LEU A 15 -1.42 -0.46 23.90
C LEU A 15 -1.87 -1.20 22.62
N ILE A 16 -3.17 -1.24 22.32
CA ILE A 16 -3.71 -2.13 21.26
C ILE A 16 -3.70 -1.48 19.85
N LEU A 17 -3.43 -0.17 19.72
CA LEU A 17 -3.73 0.55 18.47
C LEU A 17 -2.57 0.71 17.45
N ALA A 18 -1.39 0.13 17.70
CA ALA A 18 -0.18 0.46 16.91
C ALA A 18 0.27 -0.61 15.89
N THR A 19 -0.66 -1.28 15.20
CA THR A 19 -0.30 -2.17 14.07
C THR A 19 -0.96 -1.71 12.76
N ALA A 20 -0.70 -0.48 12.35
CA ALA A 20 -0.87 -0.11 10.95
C ALA A 20 0.26 -0.78 10.15
N ALA A 21 -0.01 -1.95 9.57
CA ALA A 21 0.91 -2.61 8.68
C ALA A 21 1.17 -1.69 7.47
N THR A 22 2.39 -1.15 7.37
CA THR A 22 2.89 -0.47 6.17
C THR A 22 3.10 -1.50 5.08
N ALA A 23 2.02 -1.85 4.38
CA ALA A 23 2.09 -2.69 3.19
C ALA A 23 2.45 -1.81 1.99
N GLY A 24 3.73 -1.44 1.88
CA GLY A 24 4.24 -0.83 0.66
C GLY A 24 4.02 -1.79 -0.51
N ALA A 25 3.39 -1.32 -1.59
CA ALA A 25 3.13 -2.12 -2.78
C ALA A 25 4.44 -2.37 -3.54
N SER A 26 5.12 -3.46 -3.22
CA SER A 26 6.25 -3.94 -4.03
C SER A 26 5.74 -4.57 -5.32
N TRP A 27 6.28 -4.12 -6.46
CA TRP A 27 6.01 -4.70 -7.78
C TRP A 27 6.35 -6.19 -7.81
N MET A 28 5.46 -6.99 -8.41
CA MET A 28 5.63 -8.44 -8.56
C MET A 28 5.81 -8.75 -10.05
N THR A 29 6.77 -9.60 -10.38
CA THR A 29 7.05 -10.00 -11.77
C THR A 29 6.34 -11.29 -12.16
N ASP A 30 5.89 -12.09 -11.19
CA ASP A 30 5.07 -13.28 -11.44
C ASP A 30 3.58 -12.99 -11.29
N ILE A 31 2.85 -13.09 -12.39
CA ILE A 31 1.42 -12.76 -12.45
C ILE A 31 0.57 -13.71 -11.62
N HIS A 32 0.93 -14.99 -11.53
CA HIS A 32 0.16 -15.98 -10.78
C HIS A 32 0.20 -15.70 -9.27
N SER A 33 1.39 -15.39 -8.76
CA SER A 33 1.62 -15.00 -7.37
C SER A 33 0.92 -13.67 -7.05
N ALA A 34 0.96 -12.70 -7.97
CA ALA A 34 0.26 -11.43 -7.82
C ALA A 34 -1.27 -11.61 -7.72
N LEU A 35 -1.86 -12.43 -8.59
CA LEU A 35 -3.29 -12.75 -8.55
C LEU A 35 -3.69 -13.49 -7.27
N ALA A 36 -2.88 -14.45 -6.82
CA ALA A 36 -3.14 -15.17 -5.57
C ALA A 36 -3.10 -14.22 -4.36
N LYS A 37 -2.12 -13.32 -4.31
CA LYS A 37 -2.00 -12.29 -3.27
C LYS A 37 -3.18 -11.32 -3.31
N ALA A 38 -3.53 -10.81 -4.48
CA ALA A 38 -4.64 -9.88 -4.65
C ALA A 38 -5.99 -10.49 -4.25
N LYS A 39 -6.23 -11.77 -4.56
CA LYS A 39 -7.41 -12.51 -4.11
C LYS A 39 -7.46 -12.63 -2.58
N LYS A 40 -6.33 -12.92 -1.94
CA LYS A 40 -6.22 -13.02 -0.48
C LYS A 40 -6.46 -11.65 0.20
N GLU A 41 -5.92 -10.59 -0.38
CA GLU A 41 -6.03 -9.23 0.15
C GLU A 41 -7.31 -8.50 -0.30
N LYS A 42 -8.14 -9.12 -1.16
CA LYS A 42 -9.32 -8.51 -1.78
C LYS A 42 -8.99 -7.18 -2.48
N LYS A 43 -7.86 -7.13 -3.19
CA LYS A 43 -7.41 -5.97 -3.96
C LYS A 43 -7.47 -6.24 -5.46
N ASN A 44 -7.55 -5.17 -6.25
CA ASN A 44 -7.38 -5.26 -7.70
C ASN A 44 -5.90 -5.41 -8.06
N VAL A 45 -5.63 -5.99 -9.23
CA VAL A 45 -4.28 -6.09 -9.80
C VAL A 45 -4.13 -5.04 -10.89
N LEU A 46 -3.07 -4.22 -10.79
CA LEU A 46 -2.60 -3.38 -11.89
C LEU A 46 -1.47 -4.12 -12.60
N VAL A 47 -1.58 -4.25 -13.93
CA VAL A 47 -0.53 -4.85 -14.77
C VAL A 47 0.04 -3.74 -15.64
N GLU A 48 1.34 -3.48 -15.49
CA GLU A 48 2.05 -2.53 -16.34
C GLU A 48 2.62 -3.25 -17.56
N PHE A 49 2.13 -2.90 -18.75
CA PHE A 49 2.70 -3.35 -20.02
C PHE A 49 3.70 -2.31 -20.51
N THR A 50 4.99 -2.62 -20.42
CA THR A 50 6.08 -1.67 -20.68
C THR A 50 7.22 -2.32 -21.47
N GLY A 51 7.90 -1.52 -22.29
CA GLY A 51 9.17 -1.85 -22.94
C GLY A 51 10.24 -0.93 -22.39
N SER A 52 10.87 -1.35 -21.29
CA SER A 52 11.71 -0.54 -20.40
C SER A 52 12.78 0.29 -21.08
N ASP A 53 13.36 -0.22 -22.17
CA ASP A 53 14.61 0.34 -22.72
C ASP A 53 14.44 1.12 -24.02
N TRP A 54 13.25 1.07 -24.63
CA TRP A 54 13.04 1.59 -25.99
C TRP A 54 11.73 2.36 -26.18
N CYS A 55 10.93 2.49 -25.12
CA CYS A 55 9.68 3.26 -25.12
C CYS A 55 9.82 4.54 -24.28
N PRO A 56 10.10 5.72 -24.90
CA PRO A 56 10.22 6.98 -24.19
C PRO A 56 9.00 7.37 -23.34
N PRO A 57 7.74 7.16 -23.80
CA PRO A 57 6.56 7.39 -22.97
C PRO A 57 6.51 6.48 -21.73
N CYS A 58 6.88 5.21 -21.88
CA CYS A 58 6.90 4.24 -20.79
C CYS A 58 7.93 4.63 -19.72
N ILE A 59 9.13 5.03 -20.14
CA ILE A 59 10.19 5.53 -19.24
C ILE A 59 9.73 6.80 -18.49
N MET A 60 8.98 7.69 -19.15
CA MET A 60 8.43 8.87 -18.49
C MET A 60 7.38 8.50 -17.44
N MET A 61 6.50 7.56 -17.76
CA MET A 61 5.44 7.09 -16.86
C MET A 61 6.03 6.45 -15.60
N ASP A 62 7.00 5.55 -15.75
CA ASP A 62 7.71 4.96 -14.61
C ASP A 62 8.30 6.04 -13.70
N LYS A 63 9.07 6.99 -14.26
CA LYS A 63 9.70 8.06 -13.49
C LYS A 63 8.72 9.00 -12.78
N LYS A 64 7.58 9.29 -13.39
CA LYS A 64 6.62 10.29 -12.87
C LYS A 64 5.54 9.70 -11.98
N VAL A 65 5.18 8.44 -12.18
CA VAL A 65 4.02 7.80 -11.55
C VAL A 65 4.43 6.65 -10.65
N PHE A 66 5.24 5.70 -11.14
CA PHE A 66 5.48 4.42 -10.44
C PHE A 66 6.73 4.37 -9.56
N SER A 67 7.76 5.15 -9.88
CA SER A 67 9.02 5.24 -9.13
C SER A 67 9.01 6.31 -8.04
N LYS A 68 7.90 7.03 -7.86
CA LYS A 68 7.73 8.00 -6.77
C LYS A 68 7.46 7.23 -5.48
N SER A 69 8.40 7.28 -4.53
CA SER A 69 8.23 6.66 -3.21
C SER A 69 6.96 7.22 -2.56
N GLU A 70 6.06 6.31 -2.19
CA GLU A 70 4.77 6.52 -1.54
C GLU A 70 4.92 7.41 -0.27
N SER A 71 4.88 8.72 -0.46
CA SER A 71 4.77 9.73 0.61
C SER A 71 4.26 11.06 0.03
N GLU A 72 3.35 11.00 -0.94
CA GLU A 72 2.47 12.14 -1.22
C GLU A 72 1.07 11.55 -1.44
N GLU A 73 0.40 11.37 -0.31
CA GLU A 73 -1.05 11.31 -0.13
C GLU A 73 -1.77 12.14 -1.20
N HIS A 74 -2.26 11.51 -2.28
CA HIS A 74 -3.38 12.00 -3.10
C HIS A 74 -3.99 10.80 -3.84
N THR A 75 -4.74 9.98 -3.11
CA THR A 75 -5.83 9.18 -3.69
C THR A 75 -6.97 10.12 -4.08
N SER A 76 -6.90 10.74 -5.25
CA SER A 76 -8.07 11.20 -5.98
C SER A 76 -7.68 11.35 -7.44
N GLU A 77 -8.47 10.80 -8.35
CA GLU A 77 -8.30 10.81 -9.81
C GLU A 77 -7.21 9.81 -10.30
N LEU A 78 -7.47 8.64 -10.91
CA LEU A 78 -8.60 8.18 -11.72
C LEU A 78 -9.24 9.30 -12.55
N GLN A 79 -8.44 10.25 -13.05
CA GLN A 79 -8.79 10.96 -14.27
C GLN A 79 -8.38 10.03 -15.41
N SER A 80 -9.27 9.08 -15.71
CA SER A 80 -9.46 8.69 -17.10
C SER A 80 -9.67 9.97 -17.93
N PRO A 81 -9.12 10.08 -19.15
CA PRO A 81 -9.68 11.02 -20.10
C PRO A 81 -11.18 10.73 -20.35
#